data_AF-A0A485C5Q1-F1
#
_entry.id   AF-A0A485C5Q1-F1
#
_cell.length_a   1.000
_cell.length_b   1.000
_cell.length_c   1.000
_cell.angle_alpha   90.00
_cell.angle_beta   90.00
_cell.angle_gamma   90.00
#
_symmetry.space_group_name_H-M   'P 1'
#
loop_
_entity.id
_entity.type
_entity.pdbx_description
1 polymer ?
#
loop_
_entity_poly.entity_id
_entity_poly.type
_entity_poly.pdbx_seq_one_letter_code
_entity_poly.pdbx_strand_id
1 'polypeptide(L)'
;MLITGDDAAIEQLVPGLQENQWLEGSRTVLIYGGSLTAEPDREKYTALRKLRRGRPLDGIVRVMPASLNLTPQTSDSDLRGLEKISELLRYSAPVWLWQLCDSAWSQTTRPEQAVGARFPLRAKPDDITAS
;
A
#
# COMPACT_ATOMS: atom_id res chain seq x y z
N MET A 1 -6.03 -2.23 -7.91
CA MET A 1 -5.06 -1.54 -7.03
C MET A 1 -3.68 -1.62 -7.65
N LEU A 2 -2.86 -0.59 -7.45
CA LEU A 2 -1.46 -0.56 -7.87
C LEU A 2 -0.57 -0.91 -6.67
N ILE A 3 0.41 -1.79 -6.85
CA ILE A 3 1.34 -2.21 -5.79
C ILE A 3 2.74 -1.68 -6.11
N THR A 4 3.24 -0.76 -5.29
CA THR A 4 4.59 -0.18 -5.43
C THR A 4 5.45 -0.59 -4.24
N GLY A 5 6.76 -0.70 -4.41
CA GLY A 5 7.54 -1.46 -3.44
C GLY A 5 8.96 -1.71 -3.88
N ASP A 6 9.77 -2.17 -2.93
CA ASP A 6 10.95 -2.96 -3.26
C ASP A 6 10.51 -4.30 -3.86
N ASP A 7 11.19 -4.79 -4.89
CA ASP A 7 10.80 -5.98 -5.64
C ASP A 7 10.76 -7.23 -4.75
N ALA A 8 11.74 -7.40 -3.84
CA ALA A 8 11.77 -8.54 -2.94
C ALA A 8 10.63 -8.48 -1.91
N ALA A 9 10.32 -7.28 -1.41
CA ALA A 9 9.18 -7.06 -0.53
C ALA A 9 7.83 -7.32 -1.25
N ILE A 10 7.69 -6.89 -2.51
CA ILE A 10 6.49 -7.17 -3.30
C ILE A 10 6.34 -8.67 -3.52
N GLU A 11 7.41 -9.36 -3.89
CA GLU A 11 7.37 -10.80 -4.14
C GLU A 11 7.01 -11.60 -2.88
N GLN A 12 7.48 -11.16 -1.71
CA GLN A 12 7.09 -11.75 -0.42
C GLN A 12 5.60 -11.55 -0.10
N LEU A 13 5.03 -10.38 -0.43
CA LEU A 13 3.63 -10.06 -0.13
C LEU A 13 2.64 -10.64 -1.16
N VAL A 14 2.99 -10.55 -2.44
CA VAL A 14 2.17 -10.96 -3.59
C VAL A 14 3.07 -11.71 -4.58
N PRO A 15 3.34 -13.00 -4.33
CA PRO A 15 4.24 -13.80 -5.17
C PRO A 15 3.82 -13.82 -6.64
N GLY A 16 4.78 -13.70 -7.54
CA GLY A 16 4.59 -13.72 -8.99
C GLY A 16 3.98 -12.46 -9.58
N LEU A 17 3.70 -11.40 -8.79
CA LEU A 17 3.11 -10.17 -9.31
C LEU A 17 4.04 -9.43 -10.28
N GLN A 18 5.34 -9.41 -10.00
CA GLN A 18 6.34 -8.78 -10.88
C GLN A 18 6.42 -9.49 -12.23
N GLU A 19 6.44 -10.83 -12.24
CA GLU A 19 6.53 -11.61 -13.47
C GLU A 19 5.26 -11.49 -14.33
N ASN A 20 4.09 -11.61 -13.69
CA ASN A 20 2.80 -11.57 -14.39
C ASN A 20 2.34 -10.14 -14.74
N GLN A 21 2.97 -9.10 -14.17
CA GLN A 21 2.63 -7.68 -14.25
C GLN A 21 1.25 -7.29 -13.68
N TRP A 22 0.32 -8.23 -13.58
CA TRP A 22 -0.97 -8.09 -12.93
C TRP A 22 -1.45 -9.45 -12.43
N LEU A 23 -2.27 -9.45 -11.38
CA LEU A 23 -2.94 -10.63 -10.85
C LEU A 23 -4.39 -10.28 -10.54
N GLU A 24 -5.31 -11.22 -10.76
CA GLU A 24 -6.72 -11.05 -10.44
C GLU A 24 -7.15 -12.05 -9.37
N GLY A 25 -7.82 -11.56 -8.33
CA GLY A 25 -8.35 -12.37 -7.25
C GLY A 25 -9.39 -11.62 -6.45
N SER A 26 -10.41 -12.31 -5.93
CA SER A 26 -11.43 -11.71 -5.06
C SER A 26 -12.05 -10.41 -5.64
N ARG A 27 -12.37 -10.42 -6.95
CA ARG A 27 -12.91 -9.27 -7.71
C ARG A 27 -12.00 -8.04 -7.73
N THR A 28 -10.73 -8.20 -7.43
CA THR A 28 -9.72 -7.14 -7.42
C THR A 28 -8.60 -7.50 -8.38
N VAL A 29 -8.19 -6.52 -9.19
CA VAL A 29 -6.99 -6.64 -10.02
C VAL A 29 -5.85 -5.91 -9.31
N LEU A 30 -4.78 -6.63 -9.01
CA LEU A 30 -3.50 -6.09 -8.55
C LEU A 30 -2.64 -5.82 -9.76
N ILE A 31 -2.03 -4.65 -9.83
CA ILE A 31 -1.13 -4.25 -10.91
C ILE A 31 0.22 -3.96 -10.29
N TYR A 32 1.27 -4.59 -10.83
CA TYR A 32 2.64 -4.30 -10.44
C TYR A 32 2.96 -2.83 -10.76
N GLY A 33 3.42 -2.04 -9.80
CA GLY A 33 3.78 -0.63 -9.96
C GLY A 33 5.28 -0.36 -9.90
N GLY A 34 6.06 -1.33 -9.42
CA GLY A 34 7.51 -1.22 -9.23
C GLY A 34 7.92 -0.25 -8.12
N SER A 35 9.22 0.06 -8.07
CA SER A 35 9.77 1.00 -7.09
C SER A 35 9.33 2.44 -7.35
N LEU A 36 9.03 3.18 -6.28
CA LEU A 36 8.77 4.63 -6.32
C LEU A 36 10.02 5.47 -6.61
N THR A 37 11.23 4.90 -6.48
CA THR A 37 12.48 5.59 -6.82
C THR A 37 12.84 5.50 -8.29
N ALA A 38 12.23 4.56 -9.03
CA ALA A 38 12.42 4.40 -10.46
C ALA A 38 11.51 5.36 -11.24
N GLU A 39 11.87 5.65 -12.48
CA GLU A 39 11.00 6.45 -13.35
C GLU A 39 9.76 5.62 -13.75
N PRO A 40 8.53 6.14 -13.52
CA PRO A 40 7.32 5.40 -13.83
C PRO A 40 7.11 5.21 -15.33
N ASP A 41 6.69 4.01 -15.73
CA ASP A 41 6.38 3.67 -17.12
C ASP A 41 5.15 4.44 -17.63
N ARG A 42 5.42 5.48 -18.41
CA ARG A 42 4.40 6.37 -18.98
C ARG A 42 3.35 5.63 -19.81
N GLU A 43 3.75 4.62 -20.58
CA GLU A 43 2.82 3.89 -21.45
C GLU A 43 1.86 3.07 -20.61
N LYS A 44 2.38 2.37 -19.60
CA LYS A 44 1.59 1.61 -18.62
C LYS A 44 0.57 2.50 -17.92
N TYR A 45 0.99 3.60 -17.31
CA TYR A 45 0.07 4.49 -16.58
C TYR A 45 -0.96 5.17 -17.51
N THR A 46 -0.59 5.46 -18.76
CA THR A 46 -1.53 5.95 -19.77
C THR A 46 -2.56 4.90 -20.16
N ALA A 47 -2.17 3.62 -20.25
CA ALA A 47 -3.09 2.52 -20.50
C ALA A 47 -4.03 2.30 -19.31
N LEU A 48 -3.54 2.38 -18.07
CA LEU A 48 -4.36 2.27 -16.85
C LEU A 48 -5.51 3.28 -16.83
N ARG A 49 -5.28 4.50 -17.33
CA ARG A 49 -6.32 5.52 -17.44
C ARG A 49 -7.47 5.15 -18.36
N LYS A 50 -7.23 4.29 -19.35
CA LYS A 50 -8.25 3.87 -20.32
C LYS A 50 -9.11 2.72 -19.80
N LEU A 51 -8.68 2.02 -18.76
CA LEU A 51 -9.38 0.85 -18.22
C LEU A 51 -10.71 1.21 -17.53
N ARG A 52 -10.82 2.39 -16.92
CA ARG A 52 -12.03 2.81 -16.18
C ARG A 52 -12.36 4.28 -16.42
N ARG A 53 -13.65 4.60 -16.63
CA ARG A 53 -14.13 5.96 -17.01
C ARG A 53 -14.19 6.99 -15.88
N GLY A 54 -14.01 6.60 -14.61
CA GLY A 54 -14.15 7.50 -13.46
C GLY A 54 -12.92 7.57 -12.56
N ARG A 55 -12.40 6.42 -12.12
CA ARG A 55 -11.18 6.31 -11.32
C ARG A 55 -10.26 5.29 -12.00
N PRO A 56 -9.06 5.69 -12.45
CA PRO A 56 -8.17 4.78 -13.15
C PRO A 56 -7.63 3.67 -12.24
N LEU A 57 -7.56 3.92 -10.92
CA LEU A 57 -7.17 2.98 -9.89
C LEU A 57 -8.04 3.17 -8.65
N ASP A 58 -8.31 2.07 -7.94
CA ASP A 58 -9.00 2.10 -6.64
C ASP A 58 -8.09 2.65 -5.52
N GLY A 59 -6.77 2.57 -5.74
CA GLY A 59 -5.72 3.14 -4.89
C GLY A 59 -4.37 2.44 -5.06
N ILE A 60 -3.39 2.91 -4.30
CA ILE A 60 -1.97 2.50 -4.37
C ILE A 60 -1.54 1.93 -3.02
N VAL A 61 -0.88 0.78 -3.02
CA VAL A 61 -0.25 0.21 -1.82
C VAL A 61 1.27 0.36 -1.97
N ARG A 62 1.90 1.05 -1.03
CA ARG A 62 3.36 1.14 -0.89
C ARG A 62 3.83 0.06 0.08
N VAL A 63 4.44 -0.98 -0.47
CA VAL A 63 5.07 -2.09 0.27
C VAL A 63 6.45 -1.66 0.74
N MET A 64 6.72 -1.91 2.01
CA MET A 64 7.97 -1.56 2.68
C MET A 64 8.51 -2.80 3.39
N PRO A 65 9.79 -3.17 3.21
CA PRO A 65 10.39 -4.26 3.97
C PRO A 65 10.54 -3.89 5.46
N ALA A 66 10.72 -4.90 6.32
CA ALA A 66 10.86 -4.71 7.77
C ALA A 66 12.04 -3.80 8.14
N SER A 67 13.11 -3.89 7.36
CA SER A 67 14.34 -3.11 7.52
C SER A 67 14.18 -1.64 7.12
N LEU A 68 13.10 -1.26 6.43
CA LEU A 68 12.89 0.11 6.00
C LEU A 68 12.41 0.98 7.17
N ASN A 69 13.24 1.95 7.53
CA ASN A 69 12.83 3.03 8.42
C ASN A 69 12.35 4.21 7.57
N LEU A 70 11.15 4.72 7.86
CA LEU A 70 10.58 5.92 7.25
C LEU A 70 11.31 7.17 7.76
N THR A 71 12.51 7.40 7.25
CA THR A 71 13.24 8.65 7.45
C THR A 71 12.58 9.78 6.66
N PRO A 72 12.77 11.06 7.03
CA PRO A 72 12.28 12.20 6.24
C PRO A 72 12.72 12.12 4.77
N GLN A 73 13.95 11.65 4.50
CA GLN A 73 14.50 11.52 3.16
C GLN A 73 13.76 10.44 2.35
N THR A 74 13.51 9.27 2.96
CA THR A 74 12.75 8.19 2.32
C THR A 74 11.31 8.61 2.07
N SER A 75 10.67 9.27 3.04
CA SER A 75 9.31 9.79 2.89
C SER A 75 9.20 10.80 1.75
N ASP A 76 10.15 11.74 1.65
CA ASP A 76 10.18 12.76 0.61
C ASP A 76 10.43 12.15 -0.79
N SER A 77 11.26 11.10 -0.86
CA SER A 77 11.44 10.31 -2.09
C SER A 77 10.17 9.59 -2.52
N ASP A 78 9.48 8.94 -1.57
CA ASP A 78 8.23 8.23 -1.85
C ASP A 78 7.12 9.19 -2.31
N LEU A 79 7.03 10.37 -1.68
CA LEU A 79 6.09 11.43 -2.09
C LEU A 79 6.35 11.86 -3.54
N ARG A 80 7.61 12.13 -3.92
CA ARG A 80 7.95 12.48 -5.30
C ARG A 80 7.59 11.39 -6.30
N GLY A 81 7.82 10.12 -5.97
CA GLY A 81 7.42 8.99 -6.81
C GLY A 81 5.90 8.92 -6.99
N LEU A 82 5.14 9.10 -5.90
CA LEU A 82 3.68 9.11 -5.91
C LEU A 82 3.10 10.31 -6.66
N GLU A 83 3.75 11.48 -6.59
CA GLU A 83 3.39 12.67 -7.37
C GLU A 83 3.53 12.40 -8.86
N LYS A 84 4.67 11.85 -9.31
CA LYS A 84 4.87 11.47 -10.72
C LYS A 84 3.81 10.49 -11.22
N ILE A 85 3.48 9.47 -10.41
CA ILE A 85 2.42 8.51 -10.73
C ILE A 85 1.07 9.24 -10.84
N SER A 86 0.77 10.14 -9.91
CA SER A 86 -0.48 10.91 -9.88
C SER A 86 -0.61 11.82 -11.11
N GLU A 87 0.48 12.45 -11.56
CA GLU A 87 0.52 13.25 -12.77
C GLU A 87 0.22 12.42 -14.03
N LEU A 88 0.84 11.25 -14.15
CA LEU A 88 0.62 10.35 -15.28
C LEU A 88 -0.82 9.84 -15.32
N LEU A 89 -1.38 9.50 -14.15
CA LEU A 89 -2.77 9.07 -13.98
C LEU A 89 -3.77 10.22 -14.15
N ARG A 90 -3.34 11.48 -13.98
CA ARG A 90 -4.19 12.66 -13.81
C ARG A 90 -5.24 12.45 -12.71
N TYR A 91 -4.85 11.74 -11.68
CA TYR A 91 -5.71 11.34 -10.57
C TYR A 91 -4.86 11.06 -9.34
N SER A 92 -5.21 11.69 -8.22
CA SER A 92 -4.63 11.37 -6.91
C SER A 92 -5.43 10.25 -6.27
N ALA A 93 -4.84 9.06 -6.26
CA ALA A 93 -5.45 7.88 -5.67
C ALA A 93 -5.08 7.79 -4.18
N PRO A 94 -5.95 7.22 -3.32
CA PRO A 94 -5.58 6.98 -1.93
C PRO A 94 -4.36 6.05 -1.85
N VAL A 95 -3.45 6.33 -0.91
CA VAL A 95 -2.21 5.59 -0.70
C VAL A 95 -2.26 4.90 0.66
N TRP A 96 -1.95 3.60 0.70
CA TRP A 96 -1.76 2.84 1.93
C TRP A 96 -0.32 2.39 2.06
N LEU A 97 0.25 2.52 3.26
CA LEU A 97 1.58 2.01 3.58
C LEU A 97 1.43 0.61 4.18
N TRP A 98 2.16 -0.37 3.63
CA TRP A 98 2.18 -1.74 4.12
C TRP A 98 3.61 -2.13 4.47
N GLN A 99 3.92 -2.16 5.76
CA GLN A 99 5.21 -2.63 6.25
C GLN A 99 5.15 -4.13 6.50
N LEU A 100 6.03 -4.88 5.85
CA LEU A 100 6.27 -6.28 6.17
C LEU A 100 7.06 -6.29 7.46
N CYS A 101 6.49 -6.82 8.55
CA CYS A 101 7.20 -6.94 9.81
C CYS A 101 7.68 -8.38 9.96
N ASP A 102 8.99 -8.57 10.15
CA ASP A 102 9.52 -9.84 10.64
C ASP A 102 9.23 -9.92 12.14
N SER A 103 8.22 -10.70 12.52
CA SER A 103 7.98 -10.98 13.92
C SER A 103 8.96 -12.05 14.40
N ALA A 104 9.92 -11.70 15.25
CA ALA A 104 10.59 -12.66 16.15
C ALA A 104 9.65 -13.16 17.27
N TRP A 105 8.34 -13.01 17.09
CA TRP A 105 7.32 -13.22 18.11
C TRP A 105 6.57 -14.52 17.82
N SER A 106 6.81 -15.57 18.64
CA SER A 106 6.08 -16.83 18.54
C SER A 106 4.60 -16.62 18.90
N GLN A 107 3.73 -16.50 17.89
CA GLN A 107 2.27 -16.36 18.07
C GLN A 107 1.55 -17.70 18.35
N THR A 108 2.26 -18.78 18.68
CA THR A 108 1.68 -20.13 18.80
C THR A 108 0.65 -20.29 19.92
N THR A 109 0.55 -19.38 20.89
CA THR A 109 -0.29 -19.61 22.09
C THR A 109 -1.02 -18.38 22.62
N ARG A 110 -1.60 -17.53 21.76
CA ARG A 110 -2.53 -16.50 22.23
C ARG A 110 -3.84 -16.53 21.44
N PRO A 111 -5.02 -16.47 22.09
CA PRO A 111 -6.24 -16.11 21.38
C PRO A 111 -6.08 -14.69 20.83
N GLU A 112 -6.28 -14.55 19.54
CA GLU A 112 -6.17 -13.30 18.78
C GLU A 112 -7.07 -12.23 19.42
N GLN A 113 -6.46 -11.31 20.17
CA GLN A 113 -7.18 -10.21 20.82
C GLN A 113 -6.92 -8.95 20.01
N ALA A 114 -7.90 -8.54 19.21
CA ALA A 114 -7.86 -7.27 18.49
C ALA A 114 -7.67 -6.12 19.50
N VAL A 115 -6.51 -5.47 19.46
CA VAL A 115 -6.24 -4.30 20.30
C VAL A 115 -6.81 -3.08 19.58
N GLY A 116 -8.10 -2.82 19.77
CA GLY A 116 -8.78 -1.66 19.22
C GLY A 116 -9.92 -1.23 20.13
N ALA A 117 -9.90 0.03 20.58
CA ALA A 117 -11.02 0.62 21.29
C ALA A 117 -12.01 1.22 20.28
N ARG A 118 -13.27 0.79 20.34
CA ARG A 118 -14.36 1.32 19.51
C ARG A 118 -15.16 2.31 20.33
N PHE A 119 -15.02 3.59 20.03
CA PHE A 119 -15.78 4.65 20.70
C PHE A 119 -17.10 4.94 19.97
N PRO A 120 -18.22 5.14 20.69
CA PRO A 120 -19.47 5.59 20.09
C PRO A 120 -19.35 7.02 19.55
N LEU A 121 -20.19 7.34 18.57
CA LEU A 121 -20.35 8.69 18.03
C LEU A 121 -20.83 9.59 19.18
N ARG A 122 -19.91 10.37 19.81
CA ARG A 122 -20.07 11.22 21.03
C ARG A 122 -19.53 10.64 22.36
N ALA A 123 -18.45 9.85 22.33
CA ALA A 123 -17.71 9.54 23.57
C ALA A 123 -17.25 10.83 24.28
N LYS A 124 -17.48 10.91 25.59
CA LYS A 124 -17.00 12.00 26.45
C LYS A 124 -15.66 11.60 27.09
N PRO A 125 -14.84 12.56 27.58
CA PRO A 125 -13.56 12.26 28.21
C PRO A 125 -13.64 11.24 29.36
N ASP A 126 -14.76 11.21 30.09
CA ASP A 126 -14.99 10.27 31.19
C ASP A 126 -15.16 8.80 30.73
N ASP A 127 -15.49 8.57 29.45
CA ASP A 127 -15.65 7.22 28.88
C ASP A 127 -14.30 6.55 28.55
N ILE A 128 -13.19 7.27 28.70
CA ILE A 128 -11.84 6.81 28.32
C ILE A 128 -11.08 6.21 29.53
N THR A 129 -11.65 6.26 30.73
CA THR A 129 -10.98 5.72 31.91
C THR A 129 -11.47 4.31 32.22
N ALA A 130 -10.54 3.36 32.13
CA ALA A 130 -10.60 1.94 32.51
C ALA A 130 -11.10 0.97 31.43
N SER A 131 -10.15 0.35 30.72
CA SER A 131 -9.86 -1.09 30.83
C SER A 131 -8.47 -1.40 30.28
#